data_AF-A0A7V2X6T4-F1
#
_entry.id   AF-A0A7V2X6T4-F1
#
_cell.length_a   1.000
_cell.length_b   1.000
_cell.length_c   1.000
_cell.angle_alpha   90.00
_cell.angle_beta   90.00
_cell.angle_gamma   90.00
#
_symmetry.space_group_name_H-M   'P 1'
#
loop_
_entity.id
_entity.type
_entity.pdbx_description
1 polymer ?
#
loop_
_entity_poly.entity_id
_entity_poly.type
_entity_poly.pdbx_seq_one_letter_code
_entity_poly.pdbx_strand_id
1 'polypeptide(L)'
;MGLPIADIIGTLSDNLKLRGSVMPLSARAMTAWARGLDIPRGGETVLYTGHMYQLMPYTAAMEEQLERLRDTPLIRYMKLGRKINQWINTTRLMPPPSTETRETWNRRLRNIVRLLRKAGIRFGYLYEKEMYAGALVCDHGMSDVFRAHAEKVYAMLKREGVKRVITVDPHTTDMLRSAYPRIIPEYDLEVKSYLEALAESGMSVTVPLSRDVAIHDSCVYARYENVIDQPRSLLKSAGASVVEPEASGKLTHC
;
A
#
# COMPACT_ATOMS: atom_id res chain seq x y z
N MET A 1 2.50 1.30 -30.84
CA MET A 1 2.58 2.73 -30.45
C MET A 1 2.62 2.78 -28.92
N GLY A 2 3.40 3.66 -28.30
CA GLY A 2 3.54 3.68 -26.83
C GLY A 2 2.27 4.13 -26.11
N LEU A 3 2.08 3.69 -24.86
CA LEU A 3 0.99 4.16 -23.99
C LEU A 3 1.16 5.67 -23.69
N PRO A 4 0.07 6.46 -23.59
CA PRO A 4 0.14 7.88 -23.25
C PRO A 4 0.37 8.07 -21.73
N ILE A 5 1.57 7.73 -21.26
CA ILE A 5 1.92 7.66 -19.83
C ILE A 5 1.60 8.96 -19.07
N ALA A 6 1.94 10.12 -19.66
CA ALA A 6 1.68 11.42 -19.02
C ALA A 6 0.18 11.69 -18.79
N ASP A 7 -0.68 11.28 -19.73
CA ASP A 7 -2.13 11.45 -19.61
C ASP A 7 -2.71 10.49 -18.56
N ILE A 8 -2.17 9.27 -18.47
CA ILE A 8 -2.54 8.28 -17.45
C ILE A 8 -2.19 8.81 -16.05
N ILE A 9 -0.94 9.24 -15.85
CA ILE A 9 -0.49 9.83 -14.57
C ILE A 9 -1.33 11.06 -14.21
N GLY A 10 -1.59 11.95 -15.19
CA GLY A 10 -2.45 13.11 -15.00
C GLY A 10 -3.86 12.73 -14.55
N THR A 11 -4.43 11.66 -15.12
CA THR A 11 -5.76 11.14 -14.74
C THR A 11 -5.78 10.59 -13.31
N LEU A 12 -4.74 9.85 -12.90
CA LEU A 12 -4.62 9.31 -11.54
C LEU A 12 -4.47 10.43 -10.50
N SER A 13 -3.73 11.48 -10.84
CA SER A 13 -3.61 12.68 -10.02
C SER A 13 -4.94 13.43 -9.88
N ASP A 14 -5.67 13.60 -10.98
CA ASP A 14 -6.98 14.23 -10.98
C ASP A 14 -7.98 13.40 -10.13
N ASN A 15 -7.93 12.07 -10.22
CA ASN A 15 -8.71 11.18 -9.35
C ASN A 15 -8.37 11.39 -7.88
N LEU A 16 -7.09 11.46 -7.52
CA LEU A 16 -6.67 11.68 -6.14
C LEU A 16 -7.23 13.00 -5.60
N LYS A 17 -7.14 14.08 -6.37
CA LYS A 17 -7.69 15.40 -6.01
C LYS A 17 -9.20 15.38 -5.80
N LEU A 18 -9.92 14.75 -6.72
CA LEU A 18 -11.38 14.78 -6.77
C LEU A 18 -12.03 13.73 -5.85
N ARG A 19 -11.35 12.61 -5.61
CA ARG A 19 -11.96 11.38 -5.05
C ARG A 19 -11.16 10.75 -3.92
N GLY A 20 -10.02 11.33 -3.52
CA GLY A 20 -9.21 10.87 -2.38
C GLY A 20 -8.45 9.56 -2.61
N SER A 21 -8.49 9.01 -3.82
CA SER A 21 -7.73 7.84 -4.25
C SER A 21 -7.41 7.93 -5.74
N VAL A 22 -6.30 7.32 -6.15
CA VAL A 22 -5.87 7.26 -7.56
C VAL A 22 -6.81 6.41 -8.42
N MET A 23 -7.50 5.44 -7.81
CA MET A 23 -8.52 4.60 -8.47
C MET A 23 -9.84 4.67 -7.70
N PRO A 24 -11.00 4.64 -8.39
CA PRO A 24 -12.31 4.77 -7.75
C PRO A 24 -12.76 3.44 -7.11
N LEU A 25 -12.21 3.09 -5.95
CA LEU A 25 -12.70 1.94 -5.20
C LEU A 25 -13.88 2.35 -4.31
N SER A 26 -14.91 1.51 -4.28
CA SER A 26 -16.00 1.68 -3.31
C SER A 26 -15.46 1.50 -1.88
N ALA A 27 -16.06 2.17 -0.91
CA ALA A 27 -15.72 1.97 0.51
C ALA A 27 -15.79 0.48 0.90
N ARG A 28 -16.79 -0.25 0.37
CA ARG A 28 -16.92 -1.70 0.55
C ARG A 28 -15.71 -2.48 0.04
N ALA A 29 -15.13 -2.09 -1.08
CA ALA A 29 -13.93 -2.73 -1.62
C ALA A 29 -12.70 -2.42 -0.77
N MET A 30 -12.56 -1.17 -0.30
CA MET A 30 -11.44 -0.74 0.56
C MET A 30 -11.42 -1.43 1.93
N THR A 31 -12.59 -1.77 2.47
CA THR A 31 -12.72 -2.35 3.82
C THR A 31 -13.02 -3.86 3.84
N ALA A 32 -13.25 -4.48 2.68
CA ALA A 32 -13.66 -5.90 2.59
C ALA A 32 -12.70 -6.85 3.31
N TRP A 33 -11.39 -6.59 3.24
CA TRP A 33 -10.35 -7.43 3.85
C TRP A 33 -10.52 -7.57 5.37
N ALA A 34 -11.06 -6.55 6.04
CA ALA A 34 -11.21 -6.47 7.49
C ALA A 34 -12.47 -7.17 8.02
N ARG A 35 -13.41 -7.57 7.14
CA ARG A 35 -14.69 -8.18 7.54
C ARG A 35 -14.45 -9.48 8.32
N GLY A 36 -15.11 -9.61 9.48
CA GLY A 36 -15.00 -10.79 10.34
C GLY A 36 -13.63 -10.94 11.01
N LEU A 37 -12.83 -9.87 11.08
CA LEU A 37 -11.65 -9.82 11.93
C LEU A 37 -11.93 -9.10 13.25
N ASP A 38 -13.04 -8.38 13.40
CA ASP A 38 -13.39 -7.64 14.62
C ASP A 38 -12.27 -6.73 15.11
N ILE A 39 -11.65 -5.98 14.19
CA ILE A 39 -10.62 -4.99 14.54
C ILE A 39 -11.34 -3.75 15.10
N PRO A 40 -10.94 -3.24 16.28
CA PRO A 40 -11.52 -2.01 16.84
C PRO A 40 -11.49 -0.86 15.83
N ARG A 41 -12.57 -0.06 15.79
CA ARG A 41 -12.63 1.14 14.95
C ARG A 41 -11.84 2.26 15.64
N GLY A 42 -10.81 2.77 14.96
CA GLY A 42 -9.94 3.84 15.47
C GLY A 42 -9.08 3.43 16.66
N GLY A 43 -8.52 4.42 17.36
CA GLY A 43 -7.63 4.25 18.51
C GLY A 43 -6.28 4.93 18.32
N GLU A 44 -5.50 5.07 19.39
CA GLU A 44 -4.20 5.76 19.33
C GLU A 44 -3.16 5.02 18.48
N THR A 45 -3.28 3.69 18.37
CA THR A 45 -2.45 2.86 17.50
C THR A 45 -3.33 2.20 16.45
N VAL A 46 -3.03 2.44 15.17
CA VAL A 46 -3.80 1.88 14.05
C VAL A 46 -2.92 1.08 13.11
N LEU A 47 -3.48 -0.01 12.57
CA LEU A 47 -2.94 -0.66 11.39
C LEU A 47 -3.41 0.14 10.17
N TYR A 48 -2.47 0.68 9.41
CA TYR A 48 -2.74 1.56 8.28
C TYR A 48 -2.26 0.93 6.99
N THR A 49 -3.18 0.76 6.04
CA THR A 49 -2.88 0.07 4.78
C THR A 49 -2.44 1.00 3.66
N GLY A 50 -2.68 2.30 3.82
CA GLY A 50 -2.50 3.29 2.75
C GLY A 50 -3.26 2.94 1.47
N HIS A 51 -4.25 2.04 1.55
CA HIS A 51 -4.97 1.41 0.45
C HIS A 51 -4.11 0.63 -0.57
N MET A 52 -2.82 0.36 -0.30
CA MET A 52 -1.93 -0.26 -1.28
C MET A 52 -2.40 -1.66 -1.68
N TYR A 53 -2.59 -2.56 -0.71
CA TYR A 53 -3.06 -3.93 -0.97
C TYR A 53 -4.44 -3.98 -1.64
N GLN A 54 -5.32 -3.03 -1.31
CA GLN A 54 -6.67 -2.95 -1.87
C GLN A 54 -6.67 -2.44 -3.31
N LEU A 55 -5.72 -1.59 -3.68
CA LEU A 55 -5.54 -1.07 -5.02
C LEU A 55 -4.88 -2.09 -5.96
N MET A 56 -3.96 -2.91 -5.46
CA MET A 56 -3.20 -3.89 -6.27
C MET A 56 -4.01 -4.79 -7.21
N PRO A 57 -5.13 -5.42 -6.81
CA PRO A 57 -5.91 -6.24 -7.76
C PRO A 57 -6.50 -5.39 -8.90
N TYR A 58 -6.81 -4.12 -8.66
CA TYR A 58 -7.37 -3.22 -9.67
C TYR A 58 -6.30 -2.63 -10.58
N THR A 59 -5.09 -2.37 -10.06
CA THR A 59 -3.97 -1.93 -10.89
C THR A 59 -3.54 -3.05 -11.84
N ALA A 60 -3.44 -4.29 -11.35
CA ALA A 60 -3.13 -5.45 -12.19
C ALA A 60 -4.18 -5.66 -13.30
N ALA A 61 -5.48 -5.57 -12.97
CA ALA A 61 -6.54 -5.65 -13.97
C ALA A 61 -6.46 -4.49 -14.98
N MET A 62 -6.10 -3.29 -14.55
CA MET A 62 -5.91 -2.14 -15.43
C MET A 62 -4.72 -2.34 -16.37
N GLU A 63 -3.60 -2.82 -15.86
CA GLU A 63 -2.41 -3.13 -16.66
C GLU A 63 -2.73 -4.16 -17.75
N GLU A 64 -3.40 -5.26 -17.41
CA GLU A 64 -3.83 -6.27 -18.39
C GLU A 64 -4.72 -5.68 -19.50
N GLN A 65 -5.64 -4.77 -19.16
CA GLN A 65 -6.45 -4.07 -20.17
C GLN A 65 -5.60 -3.12 -21.02
N LEU A 66 -4.67 -2.37 -20.42
CA LEU A 66 -3.79 -1.47 -21.15
C LEU A 66 -2.88 -2.23 -22.12
N GLU A 67 -2.40 -3.42 -21.73
CA GLU A 67 -1.64 -4.31 -22.60
C GLU A 67 -2.49 -4.80 -23.78
N ARG A 68 -3.72 -5.25 -23.54
CA ARG A 68 -4.64 -5.65 -24.62
C ARG A 68 -4.95 -4.52 -25.59
N LEU A 69 -5.06 -3.29 -25.08
CA LEU A 69 -5.37 -2.12 -25.90
C LEU A 69 -4.14 -1.52 -26.59
N ARG A 70 -2.92 -1.90 -26.17
CA ARG A 70 -1.65 -1.34 -26.64
C ARG A 70 -1.51 -1.35 -28.15
N ASP A 71 -1.97 -2.43 -28.78
CA ASP A 71 -1.83 -2.66 -30.22
C ASP A 71 -3.10 -2.32 -31.02
N THR A 72 -4.08 -1.67 -30.37
CA THR A 72 -5.35 -1.30 -31.00
C THR A 72 -5.43 0.20 -31.36
N PRO A 73 -6.17 0.60 -32.41
CA PRO A 73 -6.40 2.02 -32.73
C PRO A 73 -7.11 2.79 -31.62
N LEU A 74 -7.78 2.09 -30.70
CA LEU A 74 -8.53 2.67 -29.57
C LEU A 74 -7.63 3.50 -28.63
N ILE A 75 -6.34 3.19 -28.56
CA ILE A 75 -5.36 3.93 -27.74
C ILE A 75 -5.27 5.41 -28.13
N ARG A 76 -5.60 5.76 -29.39
CA ARG A 76 -5.63 7.15 -29.88
C ARG A 76 -6.73 7.98 -29.23
N TYR A 77 -7.81 7.34 -28.80
CA TYR A 77 -8.93 7.99 -28.13
C TYR A 77 -8.74 8.12 -26.60
N MET A 78 -7.76 7.42 -26.01
CA MET A 78 -7.44 7.58 -24.59
C MET A 78 -6.99 9.00 -24.23
N LYS A 79 -6.37 9.73 -25.17
CA LYS A 79 -6.03 11.16 -25.01
C LYS A 79 -7.27 12.05 -24.77
N LEU A 80 -8.40 11.68 -25.36
CA LEU A 80 -9.69 12.35 -25.11
C LEU A 80 -10.30 11.91 -23.75
N GLY A 81 -9.86 10.76 -23.23
CA GLY A 81 -10.35 10.11 -22.02
C GLY A 81 -10.04 10.85 -20.71
N ARG A 82 -8.97 11.67 -20.62
CA ARG A 82 -8.67 12.42 -19.38
C ARG A 82 -9.77 13.44 -19.04
N LYS A 83 -10.18 14.26 -20.01
CA LYS A 83 -11.29 15.21 -19.84
C LYS A 83 -12.61 14.49 -19.54
N ILE A 84 -12.83 13.33 -20.15
CA ILE A 84 -14.03 12.51 -19.91
C ILE A 84 -13.99 11.86 -18.52
N ASN A 85 -12.84 11.38 -18.03
CA ASN A 85 -12.71 10.75 -16.71
C ASN A 85 -12.91 11.76 -15.55
N GLN A 86 -12.49 13.02 -15.75
CA GLN A 86 -12.78 14.11 -14.82
C GLN A 86 -14.30 14.29 -14.61
N TRP A 87 -15.11 13.99 -15.64
CA TRP A 87 -16.56 14.18 -15.63
C TRP A 87 -17.39 12.90 -15.35
N ILE A 88 -17.00 11.73 -15.89
CA ILE A 88 -17.87 10.53 -15.93
C ILE A 88 -17.26 9.31 -15.19
N ASN A 89 -16.06 9.43 -14.61
CA ASN A 89 -15.37 8.33 -13.93
C ASN A 89 -15.29 7.05 -14.80
N THR A 90 -14.55 7.14 -15.91
CA THR A 90 -14.45 6.06 -16.91
C THR A 90 -13.80 4.78 -16.35
N THR A 91 -13.14 4.88 -15.19
CA THR A 91 -12.57 3.73 -14.46
C THR A 91 -13.65 2.84 -13.82
N ARG A 92 -14.92 3.27 -13.71
CA ARG A 92 -16.06 2.40 -13.36
C ARG A 92 -16.46 1.43 -14.47
N LEU A 93 -16.12 1.73 -15.72
CA LEU A 93 -16.43 0.88 -16.87
C LEU A 93 -15.42 -0.28 -17.01
N MET A 94 -14.34 -0.25 -16.22
CA MET A 94 -13.35 -1.32 -16.23
C MET A 94 -13.91 -2.56 -15.54
N PRO A 95 -13.75 -3.75 -16.14
CA PRO A 95 -14.15 -4.99 -15.50
C PRO A 95 -13.41 -5.11 -14.17
N PRO A 96 -14.13 -5.37 -13.06
CA PRO A 96 -13.47 -5.52 -11.77
C PRO A 96 -12.55 -6.75 -11.81
N PRO A 97 -11.47 -6.75 -11.02
CA PRO A 97 -10.63 -7.94 -10.88
C PRO A 97 -11.47 -9.13 -10.38
N SER A 98 -11.01 -10.34 -10.74
CA SER A 98 -11.66 -11.57 -10.32
C SER A 98 -11.81 -11.63 -8.79
N THR A 99 -12.84 -12.32 -8.30
CA THR A 99 -13.02 -12.53 -6.86
C THR A 99 -11.83 -13.25 -6.24
N GLU A 100 -11.26 -14.23 -6.94
CA GLU A 100 -10.07 -14.97 -6.48
C GLU A 100 -8.85 -14.06 -6.30
N THR A 101 -8.59 -13.17 -7.26
CA THR A 101 -7.50 -12.20 -7.17
C THR A 101 -7.71 -11.31 -5.95
N ARG A 102 -8.91 -10.73 -5.77
CA ARG A 102 -9.24 -9.87 -4.63
C ARG A 102 -9.05 -10.60 -3.29
N GLU A 103 -9.54 -11.83 -3.17
CA GLU A 103 -9.39 -12.62 -1.95
C GLU A 103 -7.93 -12.98 -1.66
N THR A 104 -7.11 -13.21 -2.69
CA THR A 104 -5.67 -13.43 -2.54
C THR A 104 -4.96 -12.22 -1.92
N TRP A 105 -5.27 -11.00 -2.39
CA TRP A 105 -4.73 -9.77 -1.82
C TRP A 105 -5.26 -9.51 -0.40
N ASN A 106 -6.57 -9.69 -0.16
CA ASN A 106 -7.17 -9.58 1.16
C ASN A 106 -6.54 -10.54 2.18
N ARG A 107 -6.26 -11.79 1.76
CA ARG A 107 -5.64 -12.82 2.62
C ARG A 107 -4.29 -12.38 3.18
N ARG A 108 -3.50 -11.59 2.43
CA ARG A 108 -2.20 -11.07 2.91
C ARG A 108 -2.39 -10.15 4.11
N LEU A 109 -3.29 -9.16 4.02
CA LEU A 109 -3.63 -8.28 5.14
C LEU A 109 -4.20 -9.05 6.35
N ARG A 110 -5.09 -10.02 6.09
CA ARG A 110 -5.66 -10.88 7.15
C ARG A 110 -4.57 -11.68 7.87
N ASN A 111 -3.55 -12.16 7.15
CA ASN A 111 -2.43 -12.88 7.75
C ASN A 111 -1.54 -11.94 8.59
N ILE A 112 -1.31 -10.70 8.15
CA ILE A 112 -0.60 -9.69 8.95
C ILE A 112 -1.34 -9.44 10.27
N VAL A 113 -2.67 -9.24 10.22
CA VAL A 113 -3.50 -9.08 11.44
C VAL A 113 -3.37 -10.27 12.39
N ARG A 114 -3.42 -11.50 11.85
CA ARG A 114 -3.26 -12.72 12.65
C ARG A 114 -1.90 -12.78 13.34
N LEU A 115 -0.83 -12.44 12.62
CA LEU A 115 0.53 -12.41 13.18
C LEU A 115 0.65 -11.35 14.27
N LEU A 116 0.22 -10.11 14.01
CA LEU A 116 0.28 -9.03 14.99
C LEU A 116 -0.52 -9.37 16.26
N ARG A 117 -1.71 -9.98 16.12
CA ARG A 117 -2.51 -10.43 17.27
C ARG A 117 -1.84 -11.56 18.05
N LYS A 118 -1.26 -12.54 17.37
CA LYS A 118 -0.49 -13.62 18.02
C LYS A 118 0.74 -13.09 18.76
N ALA A 119 1.34 -12.03 18.26
CA ALA A 119 2.40 -11.28 18.90
C ALA A 119 1.93 -10.38 20.07
N GLY A 120 0.62 -10.40 20.42
CA GLY A 120 0.05 -9.59 21.50
C GLY A 120 -0.09 -8.10 21.18
N ILE A 121 0.14 -7.70 19.93
CA ILE A 121 0.12 -6.30 19.50
C ILE A 121 -1.34 -5.86 19.32
N ARG A 122 -1.73 -4.81 20.05
CA ARG A 122 -3.07 -4.21 19.99
C ARG A 122 -3.08 -3.02 19.03
N PHE A 123 -4.06 -2.99 18.14
CA PHE A 123 -4.25 -1.92 17.16
C PHE A 123 -5.72 -1.84 16.76
N GLY A 124 -6.13 -0.66 16.32
CA GLY A 124 -7.39 -0.45 15.62
C GLY A 124 -7.22 -0.32 14.11
N TYR A 125 -8.33 -0.04 13.42
CA TYR A 125 -8.38 0.23 12.00
C TYR A 125 -9.35 1.39 11.72
N LEU A 126 -9.01 2.24 10.74
CA LEU A 126 -9.81 3.42 10.40
C LEU A 126 -10.98 3.10 9.44
N TYR A 127 -11.01 1.91 8.86
CA TYR A 127 -12.04 1.47 7.91
C TYR A 127 -12.31 2.51 6.82
N GLU A 128 -13.54 3.00 6.69
CA GLU A 128 -13.97 3.89 5.63
C GLU A 128 -13.34 5.29 5.72
N LYS A 129 -12.71 5.62 6.86
CA LYS A 129 -11.99 6.88 7.07
C LYS A 129 -10.54 6.82 6.59
N GLU A 130 -9.99 5.62 6.38
CA GLU A 130 -8.63 5.46 5.87
C GLU A 130 -8.51 6.14 4.49
N MET A 131 -7.34 6.71 4.23
CA MET A 131 -7.05 7.40 2.98
C MET A 131 -5.85 6.75 2.30
N TYR A 132 -5.75 6.94 0.99
CA TYR A 132 -4.57 6.52 0.24
C TYR A 132 -3.32 7.24 0.78
N ALA A 133 -2.16 6.58 0.86
CA ALA A 133 -0.94 7.19 1.40
C ALA A 133 -0.26 8.18 0.43
N GLY A 134 -0.67 8.25 -0.83
CA GLY A 134 -0.12 9.22 -1.80
C GLY A 134 1.16 8.79 -2.51
N ALA A 135 1.60 7.53 -2.35
CA ALA A 135 2.86 7.04 -2.91
C ALA A 135 3.03 7.32 -4.42
N LEU A 136 2.02 7.01 -5.23
CA LEU A 136 2.07 7.18 -6.68
C LEU A 136 2.33 8.63 -7.11
N VAL A 137 1.68 9.59 -6.47
CA VAL A 137 1.88 11.01 -6.82
C VAL A 137 3.22 11.55 -6.28
N CYS A 138 3.75 10.96 -5.20
CA CYS A 138 5.10 11.25 -4.71
C CYS A 138 6.16 10.70 -5.69
N ASP A 139 6.05 9.42 -6.05
CA ASP A 139 7.01 8.71 -6.90
C ASP A 139 7.09 9.33 -8.31
N HIS A 140 5.99 9.91 -8.79
CA HIS A 140 5.94 10.64 -10.07
C HIS A 140 6.25 12.14 -9.97
N GLY A 141 6.74 12.63 -8.83
CA GLY A 141 7.20 14.01 -8.68
C GLY A 141 6.09 15.06 -8.71
N MET A 142 4.85 14.69 -8.41
CA MET A 142 3.70 15.60 -8.41
C MET A 142 3.59 16.35 -7.07
N SER A 143 4.63 17.11 -6.73
CA SER A 143 4.88 17.67 -5.40
C SER A 143 3.70 18.45 -4.80
N ASP A 144 3.03 19.32 -5.57
CA ASP A 144 1.89 20.11 -5.06
C ASP A 144 0.68 19.23 -4.73
N VAL A 145 0.45 18.20 -5.56
CA VAL A 145 -0.65 17.25 -5.36
C VAL A 145 -0.36 16.38 -4.15
N PHE A 146 0.88 15.91 -4.05
CA PHE A 146 1.34 15.12 -2.93
C PHE A 146 1.24 15.90 -1.62
N ARG A 147 1.77 17.14 -1.55
CA ARG A 147 1.70 17.98 -0.35
C ARG A 147 0.27 18.18 0.14
N ALA A 148 -0.62 18.64 -0.75
CA ALA A 148 -2.01 18.89 -0.40
C ALA A 148 -2.76 17.61 0.03
N HIS A 149 -2.38 16.45 -0.51
CA HIS A 149 -2.96 15.17 -0.12
C HIS A 149 -2.41 14.67 1.23
N ALA A 150 -1.10 14.78 1.43
CA ALA A 150 -0.42 14.38 2.67
C ALA A 150 -0.94 15.17 3.88
N GLU A 151 -1.14 16.49 3.73
CA GLU A 151 -1.74 17.35 4.76
C GLU A 151 -3.16 16.88 5.13
N LYS A 152 -3.98 16.48 4.15
CA LYS A 152 -5.32 15.93 4.40
C LYS A 152 -5.27 14.59 5.14
N VAL A 153 -4.36 13.71 4.74
CA VAL A 153 -4.18 12.40 5.40
C VAL A 153 -3.73 12.60 6.84
N TYR A 154 -2.75 13.47 7.07
CA TYR A 154 -2.25 13.79 8.40
C TYR A 154 -3.33 14.42 9.27
N ALA A 155 -4.04 15.43 8.78
CA ALA A 155 -5.15 16.05 9.51
C ALA A 155 -6.25 15.04 9.87
N MET A 156 -6.55 14.09 8.98
CA MET A 156 -7.47 12.98 9.27
C MET A 156 -6.95 12.09 10.41
N LEU A 157 -5.68 11.66 10.35
CA LEU A 157 -5.06 10.84 11.40
C LEU A 157 -5.09 11.55 12.76
N LYS A 158 -4.78 12.85 12.80
CA LYS A 158 -4.84 13.67 14.02
C LYS A 158 -6.26 13.79 14.57
N ARG A 159 -7.24 14.05 13.70
CA ARG A 159 -8.66 14.13 14.10
C ARG A 159 -9.18 12.82 14.69
N GLU A 160 -8.69 11.68 14.19
CA GLU A 160 -9.02 10.35 14.70
C GLU A 160 -8.21 9.94 15.95
N GLY A 161 -7.38 10.85 16.49
CA GLY A 161 -6.60 10.63 17.70
C GLY A 161 -5.44 9.66 17.53
N VAL A 162 -5.00 9.40 16.29
CA VAL A 162 -3.89 8.49 16.00
C VAL A 162 -2.58 9.13 16.45
N LYS A 163 -1.76 8.32 17.13
CA LYS A 163 -0.40 8.67 17.59
C LYS A 163 0.65 7.73 16.99
N ARG A 164 0.28 6.45 16.84
CA ARG A 164 1.17 5.39 16.34
C ARG A 164 0.53 4.69 15.15
N VAL A 165 1.32 4.40 14.13
CA VAL A 165 0.89 3.77 12.90
C VAL A 165 1.72 2.53 12.63
N ILE A 166 1.06 1.38 12.52
CA ILE A 166 1.65 0.15 12.01
C ILE A 166 1.31 0.06 10.53
N THR A 167 2.32 0.07 9.67
CA THR A 167 2.17 0.02 8.21
C THR A 167 2.38 -1.41 7.69
N VAL A 168 1.77 -1.75 6.56
CA VAL A 168 1.73 -3.13 6.03
C VAL A 168 2.55 -3.33 4.76
N ASP A 169 3.05 -2.26 4.15
CA ASP A 169 3.77 -2.27 2.90
C ASP A 169 4.86 -1.18 2.84
N PRO A 170 5.87 -1.33 1.97
CA PRO A 170 7.01 -0.42 1.90
C PRO A 170 6.66 1.03 1.58
N HIS A 171 5.75 1.26 0.63
CA HIS A 171 5.43 2.61 0.17
C HIS A 171 4.63 3.36 1.22
N THR A 172 3.67 2.72 1.88
CA THR A 172 2.94 3.35 2.99
C THR A 172 3.90 3.67 4.16
N THR A 173 4.88 2.80 4.43
CA THR A 173 5.92 3.09 5.43
C THR A 173 6.73 4.32 5.03
N ASP A 174 7.28 4.38 3.82
CA ASP A 174 8.07 5.52 3.34
C ASP A 174 7.28 6.82 3.32
N MET A 175 6.03 6.79 2.86
CA MET A 175 5.16 7.97 2.85
C MET A 175 5.00 8.55 4.25
N LEU A 176 4.56 7.74 5.20
CA LEU A 176 4.26 8.23 6.54
C LEU A 176 5.55 8.50 7.34
N ARG A 177 6.58 7.65 7.24
CA ARG A 177 7.78 7.74 8.07
C ARG A 177 8.84 8.72 7.54
N SER A 178 8.93 8.88 6.21
CA SER A 178 10.05 9.59 5.58
C SER A 178 9.59 10.78 4.74
N ALA A 179 8.53 10.64 3.94
CA ALA A 179 8.10 11.70 3.04
C ALA A 179 7.27 12.78 3.75
N TYR A 180 6.26 12.40 4.54
CA TYR A 180 5.37 13.33 5.22
C TYR A 180 6.10 14.27 6.20
N PRO A 181 7.05 13.79 7.04
CA PRO A 181 7.79 14.68 7.96
C PRO A 181 8.60 15.77 7.25
N ARG A 182 8.98 15.57 5.97
CA ARG A 182 9.74 16.58 5.21
C ARG A 182 8.87 17.73 4.72
N ILE A 183 7.56 17.53 4.65
CA ILE A 183 6.61 18.50 4.06
C ILE A 183 5.59 19.03 5.07
N ILE A 184 5.44 18.39 6.23
CA ILE A 184 4.53 18.77 7.30
C ILE A 184 5.36 19.14 8.54
N PRO A 185 5.52 20.45 8.85
CA PRO A 185 6.37 20.91 9.95
C PRO A 185 5.99 20.36 11.34
N GLU A 186 4.70 20.15 11.59
CA GLU A 186 4.15 19.70 12.87
C GLU A 186 3.94 18.18 12.96
N TYR A 187 4.57 17.41 12.06
CA TYR A 187 4.39 15.95 12.00
C TYR A 187 4.92 15.24 13.25
N ASP A 188 4.06 14.47 13.94
CA ASP A 188 4.37 13.85 15.24
C ASP A 188 3.97 12.37 15.36
N LEU A 189 3.65 11.69 14.26
CA LEU A 189 3.24 10.28 14.31
C LEU A 189 4.46 9.36 14.43
N GLU A 190 4.37 8.38 15.30
CA GLU A 190 5.32 7.26 15.33
C GLU A 190 4.89 6.22 14.29
N VAL A 191 5.76 5.95 13.31
CA VAL A 191 5.46 5.03 12.21
C VAL A 191 6.40 3.83 12.27
N LYS A 192 5.84 2.63 12.23
CA LYS A 192 6.58 1.37 12.23
C LYS A 192 6.02 0.41 11.17
N SER A 193 6.88 -0.31 10.48
CA SER A 193 6.45 -1.43 9.62
C SER A 193 5.95 -2.59 10.49
N TYR A 194 4.96 -3.35 10.02
CA TYR A 194 4.54 -4.58 10.67
C TYR A 194 5.69 -5.58 10.85
N LEU A 195 6.70 -5.55 9.97
CA LEU A 195 7.89 -6.40 10.07
C LEU A 195 8.74 -6.01 11.30
N GLU A 196 8.93 -4.72 11.53
CA GLU A 196 9.62 -4.21 12.71
C GLU A 196 8.83 -4.53 13.97
N ALA A 197 7.52 -4.27 13.98
CA ALA A 197 6.65 -4.56 15.11
C ALA A 197 6.65 -6.07 15.47
N LEU A 198 6.64 -6.95 14.47
CA LEU A 198 6.73 -8.39 14.69
C LEU A 198 8.11 -8.83 15.18
N ALA A 199 9.20 -8.29 14.60
CA ALA A 199 10.55 -8.65 15.01
C ALA A 199 10.82 -8.27 16.46
N GLU A 200 10.33 -7.10 16.91
CA GLU A 200 10.44 -6.63 18.29
C GLU A 200 9.59 -7.41 19.29
N SER A 201 8.49 -8.01 18.83
CA SER A 201 7.57 -8.74 19.72
C SER A 201 8.15 -10.03 20.32
N GLY A 202 9.23 -10.57 19.74
CA GLY A 202 9.81 -11.85 20.17
C GLY A 202 8.88 -13.05 19.98
N MET A 203 7.88 -12.96 19.09
CA MET A 203 6.91 -14.02 18.85
C MET A 203 7.59 -15.35 18.52
N SER A 204 7.22 -16.41 19.24
CA SER A 204 7.73 -17.77 19.01
C SER A 204 6.90 -18.52 17.97
N VAL A 205 7.56 -19.43 17.26
CA VAL A 205 6.94 -20.26 16.22
C VAL A 205 6.60 -21.64 16.76
N THR A 206 5.35 -22.06 16.56
CA THR A 206 4.84 -23.36 17.02
C THR A 206 5.15 -24.49 16.03
N VAL A 207 5.18 -24.17 14.74
CA VAL A 207 5.44 -25.14 13.66
C VAL A 207 6.53 -24.57 12.77
N PRO A 208 7.74 -25.15 12.77
CA PRO A 208 8.84 -24.64 11.94
C PRO A 208 8.56 -24.88 10.46
N LEU A 209 9.04 -23.95 9.63
CA LEU A 209 8.85 -23.97 8.19
C LEU A 209 9.75 -24.99 7.47
N SER A 210 10.93 -25.28 8.03
CA SER A 210 11.90 -26.29 7.58
C SER A 210 12.14 -26.32 6.08
N ARG A 211 12.34 -25.14 5.47
CA ARG A 211 12.61 -24.99 4.04
C ARG A 211 13.57 -23.84 3.77
N ASP A 212 14.26 -23.93 2.64
CA ASP A 212 15.05 -22.83 2.10
C ASP A 212 14.15 -21.79 1.45
N VAL A 213 14.41 -20.51 1.73
CA VAL A 213 13.66 -19.38 1.18
C VAL A 213 14.63 -18.35 0.64
N ALA A 214 14.37 -17.88 -0.59
CA ALA A 214 15.00 -16.69 -1.12
C ALA A 214 14.10 -15.47 -0.86
N ILE A 215 14.72 -14.36 -0.47
CA ILE A 215 14.01 -13.09 -0.23
C ILE A 215 14.24 -12.18 -1.43
N HIS A 216 13.16 -11.61 -1.94
CA HIS A 216 13.22 -10.45 -2.82
C HIS A 216 12.97 -9.20 -1.98
N ASP A 217 14.02 -8.42 -1.73
CA ASP A 217 13.92 -7.21 -0.93
C ASP A 217 13.19 -6.12 -1.71
N SER A 218 12.21 -5.48 -1.06
CA SER A 218 11.66 -4.24 -1.59
C SER A 218 12.75 -3.17 -1.61
N CYS A 219 12.93 -2.53 -2.75
CA CYS A 219 13.85 -1.40 -2.90
C CYS A 219 13.55 -0.27 -1.90
N VAL A 220 12.27 -0.01 -1.62
CA VAL A 220 11.85 1.02 -0.66
C VAL A 220 12.24 0.60 0.77
N TYR A 221 11.92 -0.63 1.17
CA TYR A 221 12.32 -1.12 2.49
C TYR A 221 13.82 -1.15 2.68
N ALA A 222 14.57 -1.62 1.68
CA ALA A 222 16.00 -1.78 1.82
C ALA A 222 16.76 -0.44 1.73
N ARG A 223 16.43 0.42 0.76
CA ARG A 223 17.24 1.60 0.45
C ARG A 223 16.85 2.84 1.24
N TYR A 224 15.55 3.03 1.49
CA TYR A 224 15.05 4.28 2.10
C TYR A 224 14.66 4.09 3.56
N GLU A 225 14.12 2.92 3.88
CA GLU A 225 13.47 2.66 5.16
C GLU A 225 14.31 1.76 6.10
N ASN A 226 15.42 1.22 5.60
CA ASN A 226 16.37 0.35 6.31
C ASN A 226 15.72 -0.85 7.02
N VAL A 227 14.63 -1.39 6.46
CA VAL A 227 13.93 -2.60 6.93
C VAL A 227 14.46 -3.82 6.15
N ILE A 228 15.67 -4.26 6.52
CA ILE A 228 16.40 -5.35 5.83
C ILE A 228 16.47 -6.60 6.72
N ASP A 229 16.90 -6.43 7.97
CA ASP A 229 17.16 -7.56 8.86
C ASP A 229 15.89 -8.16 9.46
N GLN A 230 14.83 -7.35 9.60
CA GLN A 230 13.56 -7.75 10.18
C GLN A 230 12.89 -8.91 9.43
N PRO A 231 12.68 -8.87 8.10
CA PRO A 231 12.12 -10.02 7.39
C PRO A 231 13.02 -11.26 7.48
N ARG A 232 14.34 -11.10 7.48
CA ARG A 232 15.32 -12.21 7.62
C ARG A 232 15.23 -12.86 9.00
N SER A 233 15.22 -12.05 10.05
CA SER A 233 15.10 -12.50 11.44
C SER A 233 13.78 -13.24 11.67
N LEU A 234 12.67 -12.71 11.14
CA LEU A 234 11.36 -13.34 11.22
C LEU A 234 11.29 -14.69 10.48
N LEU A 235 11.93 -14.81 9.31
CA LEU A 235 11.99 -16.07 8.57
C LEU A 235 12.86 -17.11 9.29
N LYS A 236 14.01 -16.69 9.82
CA LYS A 236 14.89 -17.56 10.63
C LYS A 236 14.20 -18.02 11.90
N SER A 237 13.51 -17.14 12.62
CA SER A 237 12.74 -17.51 13.82
C SER A 237 11.57 -18.42 13.48
N ALA A 238 11.03 -18.34 12.27
CA ALA A 238 10.05 -19.28 11.74
C ALA A 238 10.63 -20.63 11.30
N GLY A 239 11.93 -20.87 11.47
CA GLY A 239 12.60 -22.13 11.12
C GLY A 239 12.88 -22.28 9.62
N ALA A 240 12.97 -21.17 8.88
CA ALA A 240 13.43 -21.17 7.50
C ALA A 240 14.94 -20.93 7.42
N SER A 241 15.58 -21.49 6.40
CA SER A 241 16.94 -21.12 6.01
C SER A 241 16.86 -20.03 4.93
N VAL A 242 17.44 -18.87 5.18
CA VAL A 242 17.41 -17.74 4.23
C VAL A 242 18.61 -17.84 3.30
N VAL A 243 18.33 -17.99 2.00
CA VAL A 243 19.33 -18.00 0.93
C VAL A 243 19.26 -16.66 0.21
N GLU A 244 20.34 -15.89 0.27
CA GLU A 244 20.38 -14.56 -0.33
C GLU A 244 20.73 -14.65 -1.83
N PRO A 245 19.99 -13.97 -2.72
CA PRO A 245 20.46 -13.76 -4.08
C PRO A 245 21.67 -12.82 -4.10
N GLU A 246 22.42 -12.84 -5.20
CA GLU A 246 23.60 -11.97 -5.40
C GLU A 246 23.26 -10.48 -5.19
N ALA A 247 22.14 -10.04 -5.79
CA ALA A 247 21.59 -8.71 -5.58
C ALA A 247 20.54 -8.72 -4.45
N SER A 248 21.00 -8.55 -3.21
CA SER A 248 20.17 -8.54 -2.00
C SER A 248 20.35 -7.26 -1.16
N GLY A 249 19.45 -7.05 -0.21
CA GLY A 249 19.45 -5.88 0.67
C GLY A 249 19.42 -4.58 -0.14
N LYS A 250 20.34 -3.66 0.14
CA LYS A 250 20.41 -2.36 -0.56
C LYS A 250 20.72 -2.48 -2.06
N LEU A 251 21.30 -3.61 -2.48
CA LEU A 251 21.64 -3.89 -3.87
C LEU A 251 20.51 -4.58 -4.64
N THR A 252 19.36 -4.87 -4.01
CA THR A 252 18.20 -5.49 -4.65
C THR A 252 17.77 -4.76 -5.93
N HIS A 253 17.32 -5.50 -6.95
CA HIS A 253 16.76 -4.95 -8.18
C HIS A 253 15.23 -4.91 -8.10
N CYS A 254 14.61 -3.98 -8.85
CA CYS A 254 13.16 -3.88 -9.00
C CYS A 254 12.68 -4.74 -10.17
#